data_AF-A0AAN5CF03-F1
#
_entry.id   AF-A0AAN5CF03-F1
#
_cell.length_a   1.000
_cell.length_b   1.000
_cell.length_c   1.000
_cell.angle_alpha   90.00
_cell.angle_beta   90.00
_cell.angle_gamma   90.00
#
_symmetry.space_group_name_H-M   'P 1'
#
loop_
_entity.id
_entity.type
_entity.pdbx_description
1 polymer ?
#
loop_
_entity_poly.entity_id
_entity_poly.type
_entity_poly.pdbx_seq_one_letter_code
_entity_poly.pdbx_strand_id
1 'polypeptide(L)'
;SDRTEETMADSCSQLVVDYDESTAIHALLWTQLVLSLGAIFVVAYTIMFQLHKSWFEGVFQETLYALYFFILWHSILLVVLLIIQLSIRLTAKNPCEMQFDRKFCFIRILTSFAFPSFVCLHASITVQRIVTSFSGNSKLHHFVARCCLVLTLLLFSSFVMMFVDLLNVLLAFVLIRYNRRKNRDLWVTNECVPVNPANSSDRCIHIQELGE
;
A
#
# COMPACT_ATOMS: atom_id res chain seq x y z
N SER A 1 -41.75 -2.07 -10.14
CA SER A 1 -40.72 -2.64 -9.25
C SER A 1 -39.61 -1.61 -9.05
N ASP A 2 -40.00 -0.37 -8.71
CA ASP A 2 -39.15 0.82 -8.81
C ASP A 2 -39.00 1.53 -7.44
N ARG A 3 -39.56 0.93 -6.38
CA ARG A 3 -39.67 1.56 -5.04
C ARG A 3 -38.62 1.06 -4.04
N THR A 4 -37.74 0.17 -4.48
CA THR A 4 -36.76 -0.51 -3.60
C THR A 4 -35.33 0.01 -3.79
N GLU A 5 -35.02 0.73 -4.87
CA GLU A 5 -33.69 1.33 -5.06
C GLU A 5 -33.52 2.68 -4.34
N GLU A 6 -34.59 3.47 -4.18
CA GLU A 6 -34.50 4.77 -3.48
C GLU A 6 -34.10 4.62 -2.00
N THR A 7 -34.55 3.56 -1.32
CA THR A 7 -34.28 3.38 0.12
C THR A 7 -32.84 2.98 0.45
N MET A 8 -32.06 2.43 -0.51
CA MET A 8 -30.66 2.08 -0.26
C MET A 8 -29.70 3.27 -0.44
N ALA A 9 -30.01 4.22 -1.31
CA ALA A 9 -29.19 5.41 -1.51
C ALA A 9 -29.22 6.33 -0.27
N ASP A 10 -30.39 6.47 0.36
CA ASP A 10 -30.56 7.34 1.53
C ASP A 10 -29.83 6.81 2.78
N SER A 11 -29.76 5.49 2.96
CA SER A 11 -29.09 4.89 4.12
C SER A 11 -27.56 5.08 4.10
N CYS A 12 -26.95 5.31 2.95
CA CYS A 12 -25.50 5.55 2.85
C CYS A 12 -25.11 6.95 3.31
N SER A 13 -26.03 7.92 3.21
CA SER A 13 -25.78 9.32 3.53
C SER A 13 -25.62 9.56 5.03
N GLN A 14 -26.51 9.04 5.87
CA GLN A 14 -26.49 9.31 7.32
C GLN A 14 -25.23 8.80 8.03
N LEU A 15 -24.80 7.57 7.74
CA LEU A 15 -23.62 6.99 8.41
C LEU A 15 -22.33 7.74 8.03
N VAL A 16 -22.23 8.23 6.79
CA VAL A 16 -21.04 8.97 6.33
C VAL A 16 -21.02 10.37 6.93
N VAL A 17 -22.17 11.03 7.07
CA VAL A 17 -22.27 12.35 7.71
C VAL A 17 -21.87 12.29 9.18
N ASP A 18 -22.37 11.31 9.94
CA ASP A 18 -22.00 11.12 11.35
C ASP A 18 -20.50 10.81 11.52
N TYR A 19 -19.90 10.12 10.55
CA TYR A 19 -18.48 9.79 10.55
C TYR A 19 -17.60 10.99 10.17
N ASP A 20 -18.07 11.84 9.25
CA ASP A 20 -17.33 13.02 8.78
C ASP A 20 -17.33 14.16 9.81
N GLU A 21 -18.43 14.31 10.57
CA GLU A 21 -18.48 15.24 11.71
C GLU A 21 -17.58 14.83 12.89
N SER A 22 -17.05 13.61 12.89
CA SER A 22 -16.14 13.17 13.94
C SER A 22 -14.77 13.87 13.85
N THR A 23 -14.64 14.97 14.61
CA THR A 23 -13.40 15.74 14.81
C THR A 23 -12.19 14.87 15.18
N ALA A 24 -12.42 13.75 15.86
CA ALA A 24 -11.39 12.81 16.27
C ALA A 24 -10.62 12.20 15.09
N ILE A 25 -11.31 11.91 13.98
CA ILE A 25 -10.69 11.27 12.80
C ILE A 25 -9.80 12.26 12.07
N HIS A 26 -10.26 13.50 11.93
CA HIS A 26 -9.46 14.58 11.37
C HIS A 26 -8.22 14.87 12.24
N ALA A 27 -8.38 14.93 13.56
CA ALA A 27 -7.27 15.10 14.49
C ALA A 27 -6.25 13.96 14.37
N LEU A 28 -6.71 12.71 14.26
CA LEU A 28 -5.84 11.54 14.09
C LEU A 28 -5.04 11.62 12.78
N LEU A 29 -5.70 11.96 11.66
CA LEU A 29 -5.07 12.10 10.35
C LEU A 29 -3.96 13.16 10.37
N TRP A 30 -4.25 14.35 10.91
CA TRP A 30 -3.28 15.43 11.03
C TRP A 30 -2.12 15.08 11.96
N THR A 31 -2.42 14.47 13.11
CA THR A 31 -1.39 14.02 14.05
C THR A 31 -0.46 13.01 13.37
N GLN A 32 -1.02 12.04 12.66
CA GLN A 32 -0.25 11.02 11.95
C GLN A 32 0.60 11.63 10.83
N LEU A 33 0.10 12.64 10.11
CA LEU A 33 0.85 13.36 9.08
C LEU A 33 2.05 14.09 9.68
N VAL A 34 1.82 14.88 10.74
CA VAL A 34 2.88 15.65 11.41
C VAL A 34 3.94 14.73 12.00
N LEU A 35 3.53 13.63 12.66
CA LEU A 35 4.47 12.64 13.19
C LEU A 35 5.29 11.97 12.08
N SER A 36 4.68 11.65 10.94
CA SER A 36 5.38 11.02 9.83
C SER A 36 6.39 11.96 9.17
N LEU A 37 6.02 13.24 8.99
CA LEU A 37 6.94 14.27 8.50
C LEU A 37 8.09 14.49 9.50
N GLY A 38 7.78 14.58 10.80
CA GLY A 38 8.77 14.69 11.86
C GLY A 38 9.75 13.51 11.86
N ALA A 39 9.26 12.27 11.69
CA ALA A 39 10.10 11.10 11.58
C ALA A 39 11.05 11.16 10.37
N ILE A 40 10.57 11.60 9.20
CA ILE A 40 11.42 11.80 8.00
C ILE A 40 12.54 12.80 8.30
N PHE A 41 12.21 13.95 8.89
CA PHE A 41 13.21 14.97 9.24
C PHE A 41 14.24 14.45 10.24
N VAL A 42 13.80 13.78 11.31
CA VAL A 42 14.70 13.23 12.33
C VAL A 42 15.62 12.18 11.72
N VAL A 43 15.09 11.26 10.90
CA VAL A 43 15.90 10.21 10.25
C VAL A 43 16.88 10.82 9.26
N ALA A 44 16.44 11.73 8.38
CA ALA A 44 17.31 12.40 7.43
C ALA A 44 18.42 13.17 8.12
N TYR A 45 18.09 13.92 9.18
CA TYR A 45 19.07 14.63 10.01
C TYR A 45 20.07 13.67 10.65
N THR A 46 19.59 12.55 11.21
CA THR A 46 20.45 11.58 11.88
C THR A 46 21.40 10.88 10.90
N ILE A 47 20.91 10.54 9.70
CA ILE A 47 21.74 9.99 8.63
C ILE A 47 22.83 10.97 8.20
N MET A 48 22.48 12.24 7.99
CA MET A 48 23.41 13.24 7.48
C MET A 48 24.47 13.66 8.52
N PHE A 49 24.08 13.82 9.78
CA PHE A 49 24.94 14.46 10.79
C PHE A 49 25.51 13.50 11.83
N GLN A 50 24.78 12.46 12.24
CA GLN A 50 25.21 11.61 13.36
C GLN A 50 25.92 10.33 12.89
N LEU A 51 25.47 9.72 11.79
CA LEU A 51 26.07 8.49 11.29
C LEU A 51 27.53 8.67 10.86
N HIS A 52 27.90 9.85 10.35
CA HIS A 52 29.28 10.14 9.93
C HIS A 52 30.27 10.17 11.12
N LYS A 53 29.79 10.44 12.34
CA LYS A 53 30.65 10.58 13.54
C LYS A 53 30.62 9.34 14.45
N SER A 54 29.80 8.35 14.12
CA SER A 54 29.61 7.15 14.93
C SER A 54 30.81 6.21 14.79
N TRP A 55 31.54 5.98 15.88
CA TRP A 55 32.66 5.04 15.99
C TRP A 55 32.21 3.60 16.28
N PHE A 56 30.94 3.28 16.02
CA PHE A 56 30.39 1.95 16.30
C PHE A 56 30.99 0.89 15.37
N GLU A 57 31.28 -0.30 15.93
CA GLU A 57 31.70 -1.48 15.19
C GLU A 57 30.68 -1.83 14.09
N GLY A 58 31.16 -2.03 12.85
CA GLY A 58 30.37 -1.95 11.61
C GLY A 58 29.08 -2.76 11.55
N VAL A 59 28.95 -3.85 12.32
CA VAL A 59 27.71 -4.67 12.37
C VAL A 59 26.52 -3.89 12.94
N PHE A 60 26.76 -3.01 13.92
CA PHE A 60 25.71 -2.16 14.48
C PHE A 60 25.31 -1.08 13.48
N GLN A 61 26.27 -0.55 12.73
CA GLN A 61 26.05 0.48 11.72
C GLN A 61 25.15 -0.04 10.58
N GLU A 62 25.39 -1.25 10.07
CA GLU A 62 24.56 -1.86 9.02
C GLU A 62 23.11 -2.05 9.47
N THR A 63 22.90 -2.56 10.68
CA THR A 63 21.55 -2.79 11.25
C THR A 63 20.80 -1.47 11.43
N LEU A 64 21.51 -0.42 11.86
CA LEU A 64 20.96 0.90 12.09
C LEU A 64 20.62 1.62 10.77
N TYR A 65 21.43 1.45 9.72
CA TYR A 65 21.08 1.89 8.37
C TYR A 65 19.83 1.18 7.84
N ALA A 66 19.74 -0.14 8.01
CA ALA A 66 18.55 -0.88 7.61
C ALA A 66 17.30 -0.39 8.34
N LEU A 67 17.39 -0.14 9.65
CA LEU A 67 16.30 0.46 10.42
C LEU A 67 15.88 1.81 9.87
N TYR A 68 16.81 2.74 9.65
CA TYR A 68 16.49 4.05 9.12
C TYR A 68 15.89 4.00 7.71
N PHE A 69 16.37 3.10 6.86
CA PHE A 69 15.79 2.86 5.55
C PHE A 69 14.32 2.42 5.67
N PHE A 70 14.00 1.49 6.59
CA PHE A 70 12.62 1.06 6.82
C PHE A 70 11.74 2.16 7.41
N ILE A 71 12.24 2.96 8.35
CA ILE A 71 11.53 4.13 8.89
C ILE A 71 11.21 5.10 7.76
N LEU A 72 12.20 5.47 6.96
CA LEU A 72 12.02 6.41 5.85
C LEU A 72 11.02 5.87 4.82
N TRP A 73 11.17 4.61 4.41
CA TRP A 73 10.26 3.94 3.48
C TRP A 73 8.82 3.96 3.99
N HIS A 74 8.60 3.55 5.24
CA HIS A 74 7.28 3.53 5.85
C HIS A 74 6.68 4.93 5.96
N SER A 75 7.43 5.90 6.48
CA SER A 75 6.95 7.28 6.65
C SER A 75 6.62 7.94 5.31
N ILE A 76 7.41 7.72 4.26
CA ILE A 76 7.11 8.25 2.92
C ILE A 76 5.81 7.66 2.37
N LEU A 77 5.65 6.33 2.40
CA LEU A 77 4.42 5.69 1.93
C LEU A 77 3.19 6.15 2.70
N LEU A 78 3.36 6.35 4.01
CA LEU A 78 2.29 6.81 4.87
C LEU A 78 1.90 8.27 4.58
N VAL A 79 2.87 9.17 4.38
CA VAL A 79 2.60 10.55 3.93
C VAL A 79 1.88 10.56 2.59
N VAL A 80 2.30 9.74 1.61
CA VAL A 80 1.63 9.62 0.32
C VAL A 80 0.17 9.16 0.48
N LEU A 81 -0.08 8.14 1.30
CA LEU A 81 -1.43 7.68 1.61
C LEU A 81 -2.30 8.76 2.26
N LEU A 82 -1.74 9.49 3.23
CA LEU A 82 -2.45 10.56 3.93
C LEU A 82 -2.78 11.72 2.98
N ILE A 83 -1.85 12.11 2.10
CA ILE A 83 -2.10 13.15 1.09
C ILE A 83 -3.20 12.71 0.12
N ILE A 84 -3.20 11.45 -0.33
CA ILE A 84 -4.25 10.91 -1.21
C ILE A 84 -5.61 10.91 -0.48
N GLN A 85 -5.64 10.44 0.78
CA GLN A 85 -6.85 10.46 1.60
C GLN A 85 -7.40 11.88 1.77
N LEU A 86 -6.52 12.83 2.11
CA LEU A 86 -6.88 14.23 2.28
C LEU A 86 -7.35 14.85 0.96
N SER A 87 -6.69 14.55 -0.16
CA SER A 87 -7.06 15.06 -1.48
C SER A 87 -8.43 14.55 -1.92
N ILE A 88 -8.72 13.25 -1.74
CA ILE A 88 -10.03 12.68 -2.05
C ILE A 88 -11.11 13.34 -1.18
N ARG A 89 -10.85 13.54 0.12
CA ARG A 89 -11.80 14.21 1.01
C ARG A 89 -12.06 15.67 0.62
N LEU A 90 -11.01 16.43 0.28
CA LEU A 90 -11.14 17.84 -0.09
C LEU A 90 -11.79 18.05 -1.47
N THR A 91 -11.74 17.05 -2.35
CA THR A 91 -12.27 17.15 -3.72
C THR A 91 -13.67 16.56 -3.87
N ALA A 92 -14.11 15.69 -2.95
CA ALA A 92 -15.42 15.06 -3.02
C ALA A 92 -16.54 16.08 -2.79
N LYS A 93 -17.48 16.16 -3.73
CA LYS A 93 -18.69 17.01 -3.59
C LYS A 93 -19.80 16.31 -2.81
N ASN A 94 -19.82 14.97 -2.87
CA ASN A 94 -20.83 14.13 -2.27
C ASN A 94 -20.17 13.08 -1.36
N PRO A 95 -20.80 12.69 -0.24
CA PRO A 95 -20.26 11.68 0.68
C PRO A 95 -20.08 10.31 0.02
N CYS A 96 -20.91 9.96 -0.97
CA CYS A 96 -20.79 8.70 -1.71
C CYS A 96 -19.54 8.64 -2.61
N GLU A 97 -18.96 9.79 -2.99
CA GLU A 97 -17.73 9.86 -3.79
C GLU A 97 -16.45 9.75 -2.94
N MET A 98 -16.55 9.80 -1.60
CA MET A 98 -15.42 9.59 -0.71
C MET A 98 -14.93 8.12 -0.67
N GLN A 99 -15.61 7.19 -1.36
CA GLN A 99 -15.23 5.80 -1.34
C GLN A 99 -13.86 5.59 -1.99
N PHE A 100 -12.95 4.95 -1.26
CA PHE A 100 -11.55 4.80 -1.67
C PHE A 100 -11.44 3.99 -2.97
N ASP A 101 -10.80 4.55 -4.01
CA ASP A 101 -10.55 3.81 -5.25
C ASP A 101 -9.69 2.58 -4.94
N ARG A 102 -10.10 1.42 -5.46
CA ARG A 102 -9.44 0.12 -5.24
C ARG A 102 -7.95 0.17 -5.61
N LYS A 103 -7.55 1.06 -6.51
CA LYS A 103 -6.14 1.25 -6.90
C LYS A 103 -5.26 1.65 -5.71
N PHE A 104 -5.77 2.48 -4.80
CA PHE A 104 -5.01 2.94 -3.63
C PHE A 104 -4.99 1.91 -2.50
N CYS A 105 -5.82 0.85 -2.57
CA CYS A 105 -5.76 -0.27 -1.63
C CYS A 105 -4.39 -0.96 -1.67
N PHE A 106 -3.75 -0.99 -2.83
CA PHE A 106 -2.41 -1.56 -2.97
C PHE A 106 -1.37 -0.83 -2.12
N ILE A 107 -1.40 0.50 -2.10
CA ILE A 107 -0.46 1.32 -1.29
C ILE A 107 -0.70 1.05 0.20
N ARG A 108 -1.95 0.83 0.62
CA ARG A 108 -2.28 0.44 2.00
C ARG A 108 -1.69 -0.92 2.37
N ILE A 109 -1.82 -1.91 1.50
CA ILE A 109 -1.21 -3.24 1.70
C ILE A 109 0.32 -3.11 1.81
N LEU A 110 0.93 -2.33 0.91
CA LEU A 110 2.37 -2.07 0.92
C LEU A 110 2.85 -1.43 2.22
N THR A 111 2.05 -0.51 2.78
CA THR A 111 2.36 0.15 4.04
C THR A 111 2.19 -0.78 5.24
N SER A 112 1.17 -1.64 5.23
CA SER A 112 0.94 -2.65 6.28
C SER A 112 2.10 -3.62 6.44
N PHE A 113 2.83 -3.89 5.36
CA PHE A 113 4.00 -4.77 5.42
C PHE A 113 5.17 -4.20 6.25
N ALA A 114 5.25 -2.88 6.42
CA ALA A 114 6.31 -2.31 7.24
C ALA A 114 6.18 -2.68 8.73
N PHE A 115 4.96 -2.92 9.23
CA PHE A 115 4.70 -3.24 10.64
C PHE A 115 5.44 -4.49 11.14
N PRO A 116 5.28 -5.68 10.53
CA PRO A 116 6.01 -6.86 10.98
C PRO A 116 7.53 -6.67 10.89
N SER A 117 8.02 -5.95 9.88
CA SER A 117 9.45 -5.63 9.75
C SER A 117 9.95 -4.79 10.92
N PHE A 118 9.21 -3.77 11.35
CA PHE A 118 9.57 -2.98 12.54
C PHE A 118 9.63 -3.81 13.81
N VAL A 119 8.63 -4.67 14.03
CA VAL A 119 8.59 -5.53 15.22
C VAL A 119 9.80 -6.45 15.24
N CYS A 120 10.13 -7.09 14.12
CA CYS A 120 11.30 -7.95 14.00
C CYS A 120 12.62 -7.20 14.21
N LEU A 121 12.75 -6.00 13.62
CA LEU A 121 13.96 -5.21 13.75
C LEU A 121 14.15 -4.70 15.19
N HIS A 122 13.08 -4.24 15.83
CA HIS A 122 13.11 -3.86 17.25
C HIS A 122 13.45 -5.05 18.15
N ALA A 123 12.90 -6.23 17.88
CA ALA A 123 13.24 -7.45 18.61
C ALA A 123 14.73 -7.79 18.45
N SER A 124 15.26 -7.73 17.22
CA SER A 124 16.68 -7.94 16.91
C SER A 124 17.59 -6.98 17.71
N ILE A 125 17.31 -5.68 17.67
CA ILE A 125 18.07 -4.66 18.41
C ILE A 125 17.96 -4.89 19.93
N THR A 126 16.78 -5.25 20.42
CA THR A 126 16.55 -5.49 21.86
C THR A 126 17.34 -6.71 22.33
N VAL A 127 17.33 -7.81 21.57
CA VAL A 127 18.12 -9.01 21.86
C VAL A 127 19.61 -8.68 21.83
N GLN A 128 20.07 -7.94 20.82
CA GLN A 128 21.45 -7.50 20.73
C GLN A 128 21.85 -6.69 21.96
N ARG A 129 20.99 -5.77 22.41
CA ARG A 129 21.23 -4.94 23.60
C ARG A 129 21.29 -5.76 24.90
N ILE A 130 20.34 -6.68 25.09
CA ILE A 130 20.31 -7.58 26.24
C ILE A 130 21.60 -8.39 26.29
N VAL A 131 22.00 -9.00 25.16
CA VAL A 131 23.22 -9.79 25.10
C VAL A 131 24.45 -8.94 25.38
N THR A 132 24.55 -7.72 24.80
CA THR A 132 25.65 -6.78 25.07
C THR A 132 25.78 -6.40 26.54
N SER A 133 24.66 -6.25 27.25
CA SER A 133 24.66 -5.82 28.66
C SER A 133 25.00 -6.95 29.64
N PHE A 134 24.62 -8.20 29.34
CA PHE A 134 24.76 -9.30 30.30
C PHE A 134 25.94 -10.23 30.04
N SER A 135 26.49 -10.26 28.82
CA SER A 135 27.60 -11.15 28.50
C SER A 135 28.95 -10.45 28.68
N GLY A 136 29.81 -10.99 29.56
CA GLY A 136 31.23 -10.63 29.58
C GLY A 136 32.06 -11.37 28.52
N ASN A 137 31.44 -12.28 27.75
CA ASN A 137 32.14 -13.16 26.83
C ASN A 137 32.08 -12.64 25.38
N SER A 138 33.23 -12.19 24.86
CA SER A 138 33.38 -11.65 23.50
C SER A 138 32.95 -12.62 22.39
N LYS A 139 33.14 -13.94 22.59
CA LYS A 139 32.75 -14.94 21.60
C LYS A 139 31.23 -15.05 21.45
N LEU A 140 30.51 -14.92 22.57
CA LEU A 140 29.05 -15.01 22.58
C LEU A 140 28.42 -13.78 21.90
N HIS A 141 28.99 -12.58 22.11
CA HIS A 141 28.57 -11.38 21.38
C HIS A 141 28.72 -11.53 19.88
N HIS A 142 29.87 -12.04 19.42
CA HIS A 142 30.11 -12.23 17.99
C HIS A 142 29.11 -13.23 17.39
N PHE A 143 28.86 -14.35 18.09
CA PHE A 143 27.90 -15.35 17.63
C PHE A 143 26.48 -14.80 17.55
N VAL A 144 26.01 -14.14 18.61
CA VAL A 144 24.66 -13.55 18.65
C VAL A 144 24.50 -12.47 17.58
N ALA A 145 25.51 -11.61 17.39
CA ALA A 145 25.48 -10.58 16.35
C ALA A 145 25.34 -11.20 14.95
N ARG A 146 26.08 -12.28 14.66
CA ARG A 146 25.95 -13.03 13.40
C ARG A 146 24.57 -13.68 13.24
N CYS A 147 24.04 -14.30 14.28
CA CYS A 147 22.70 -14.89 14.24
C CYS A 147 21.61 -13.83 14.01
N CYS A 148 21.70 -12.67 14.68
CA CYS A 148 20.75 -11.56 14.49
C CYS A 148 20.84 -10.99 13.07
N LEU A 149 22.05 -10.86 12.53
CA LEU A 149 22.25 -10.41 11.14
C LEU A 149 21.62 -11.42 10.16
N VAL A 150 21.90 -12.71 10.30
CA VAL A 150 21.32 -13.77 9.45
C VAL A 150 19.80 -13.79 9.55
N LEU A 151 19.22 -13.71 10.75
CA LEU A 151 17.77 -13.63 10.93
C LEU A 151 17.17 -12.39 10.26
N THR A 152 17.81 -11.24 10.42
CA THR A 152 17.39 -9.99 9.77
C THR A 152 17.43 -10.11 8.24
N LEU A 153 18.49 -10.74 7.70
CA LEU A 153 18.64 -11.02 6.27
C LEU A 153 17.58 -11.99 5.75
N LEU A 154 17.28 -13.06 6.48
CA LEU A 154 16.26 -14.03 6.11
C LEU A 154 14.87 -13.41 6.11
N LEU A 155 14.56 -12.61 7.13
CA LEU A 155 13.30 -11.85 7.20
C LEU A 155 13.20 -10.85 6.05
N PHE A 156 14.28 -10.12 5.76
CA PHE A 156 14.34 -9.22 4.61
C PHE A 156 14.13 -9.96 3.28
N SER A 157 14.77 -11.11 3.11
CA SER A 157 14.66 -11.90 1.88
C SER A 157 13.25 -12.48 1.70
N SER A 158 12.65 -12.99 2.78
CA SER A 158 11.25 -13.45 2.80
C SER A 158 10.30 -12.31 2.43
N PHE A 159 10.56 -11.11 2.95
CA PHE A 159 9.80 -9.92 2.62
C PHE A 159 9.88 -9.56 1.14
N VAL A 160 11.09 -9.55 0.57
CA VAL A 160 11.30 -9.26 -0.85
C VAL A 160 10.60 -10.31 -1.71
N MET A 161 10.68 -11.60 -1.37
CA MET A 161 9.97 -12.65 -2.10
C MET A 161 8.45 -12.45 -2.05
N MET A 162 7.88 -12.20 -0.87
CA MET A 162 6.45 -11.92 -0.73
C MET A 162 6.01 -10.67 -1.51
N PHE A 163 6.84 -9.62 -1.55
CA PHE A 163 6.58 -8.42 -2.33
C PHE A 163 6.61 -8.69 -3.84
N VAL A 164 7.58 -9.47 -4.31
CA VAL A 164 7.66 -9.91 -5.71
C VAL A 164 6.45 -10.75 -6.09
N ASP A 165 6.04 -11.69 -5.23
CA ASP A 165 4.84 -12.50 -5.46
C ASP A 165 3.58 -11.64 -5.53
N LEU A 166 3.46 -10.64 -4.64
CA LEU A 166 2.36 -9.68 -4.69
C LEU A 166 2.37 -8.87 -6.00
N LEU A 167 3.53 -8.38 -6.43
CA LEU A 167 3.67 -7.68 -7.70
C LEU A 167 3.29 -8.59 -8.88
N ASN A 168 3.71 -9.85 -8.85
CA ASN A 168 3.37 -10.84 -9.88
C ASN A 168 1.85 -11.05 -9.97
N VAL A 169 1.18 -11.24 -8.82
CA VAL A 169 -0.29 -11.36 -8.76
C VAL A 169 -0.96 -10.09 -9.28
N LEU A 170 -0.43 -8.92 -8.94
CA LEU A 170 -0.98 -7.64 -9.40
C LEU A 170 -0.81 -7.46 -10.90
N LEU A 171 0.36 -7.77 -11.46
CA LEU A 171 0.61 -7.73 -12.90
C LEU A 171 -0.31 -8.70 -13.65
N ALA A 172 -0.48 -9.92 -13.13
CA ALA A 172 -1.42 -10.89 -13.69
C ALA A 172 -2.86 -10.33 -13.70
N PHE A 173 -3.29 -9.71 -12.59
CA PHE A 173 -4.62 -9.09 -12.51
C PHE A 173 -4.80 -7.92 -13.50
N VAL A 174 -3.78 -7.07 -13.65
CA VAL A 174 -3.77 -5.96 -14.62
C VAL A 174 -3.83 -6.50 -16.04
N LEU A 175 -3.06 -7.55 -16.37
CA LEU A 175 -3.08 -8.19 -17.69
C LEU A 175 -4.45 -8.81 -18.00
N ILE A 176 -5.08 -9.50 -17.04
CA ILE A 176 -6.43 -10.05 -17.20
C ILE A 176 -7.45 -8.92 -17.45
N ARG A 177 -7.38 -7.84 -16.68
CA ARG A 177 -8.24 -6.65 -16.87
C ARG A 177 -8.03 -6.01 -18.23
N TYR A 178 -6.78 -5.86 -18.66
CA TYR A 178 -6.43 -5.30 -19.95
C TYR A 178 -6.94 -6.17 -21.10
N ASN A 179 -6.71 -7.48 -21.03
CA ASN A 179 -7.17 -8.43 -22.03
C ASN A 179 -8.71 -8.46 -22.12
N ARG A 180 -9.42 -8.41 -20.98
CA ARG A 180 -10.89 -8.30 -20.97
C ARG A 180 -11.42 -7.02 -21.61
N ARG A 181 -10.72 -5.89 -21.48
CA ARG A 181 -11.11 -4.64 -22.16
C ARG A 181 -10.90 -4.77 -23.66
N LYS A 182 -9.70 -5.21 -24.07
CA LYS A 182 -9.37 -5.38 -25.49
C LYS A 182 -10.32 -6.35 -26.19
N ASN A 183 -10.69 -7.45 -25.55
CA ASN A 183 -11.67 -8.37 -26.13
C ASN A 183 -13.02 -7.69 -26.33
N ARG A 184 -13.50 -6.88 -25.38
CA ARG A 184 -14.76 -6.14 -25.54
C ARG A 184 -14.74 -5.20 -26.76
N ASP A 185 -13.63 -4.52 -27.01
CA ASP A 185 -13.50 -3.62 -28.17
C ASP A 185 -13.54 -4.40 -29.51
N LEU A 186 -12.99 -5.62 -29.53
CA LEU A 186 -13.03 -6.51 -30.70
C LEU A 186 -14.42 -7.07 -30.98
N TRP A 187 -15.23 -7.34 -29.94
CA TRP A 187 -16.62 -7.79 -30.13
C TRP A 187 -17.48 -6.71 -30.78
N VAL A 188 -17.34 -5.45 -30.35
CA VAL A 188 -18.09 -4.31 -30.91
C VAL A 188 -17.76 -4.06 -32.39
N THR A 189 -16.51 -4.30 -32.80
CA THR A 189 -16.11 -4.07 -34.21
C THR A 189 -16.58 -5.16 -35.15
N ASN A 190 -16.73 -6.40 -34.69
CA ASN A 190 -17.20 -7.51 -35.54
C ASN A 190 -18.70 -7.48 -35.84
N GLU A 191 -19.51 -6.77 -35.04
CA GLU A 191 -20.96 -6.63 -35.29
C GLU A 191 -21.29 -5.55 -36.35
N CYS A 192 -20.33 -4.71 -36.75
CA CYS A 192 -20.53 -3.63 -37.73
C CYS A 192 -19.95 -3.94 -39.11
N VAL A 193 -20.04 -5.18 -39.59
CA VAL A 193 -19.71 -5.48 -41.01
C VAL A 193 -20.93 -5.15 -41.87
N PRO A 194 -20.88 -4.13 -42.75
CA PRO A 194 -21.99 -3.79 -43.63
C PRO A 194 -22.22 -4.94 -44.61
N VAL A 195 -23.36 -5.62 -44.45
CA VAL A 195 -23.84 -6.61 -45.41
C VAL A 195 -24.26 -5.85 -46.67
N ASN A 196 -23.36 -5.85 -47.67
CA ASN A 196 -23.57 -5.59 -49.09
C ASN A 196 -24.63 -4.51 -49.46
N PRO A 197 -24.23 -3.33 -49.98
CA PRO A 197 -25.13 -2.17 -50.20
C PRO A 197 -26.15 -2.31 -51.34
N ALA A 198 -26.41 -3.52 -51.84
CA ALA A 198 -27.27 -3.72 -53.01
C ALA A 198 -28.78 -3.73 -52.71
N ASN A 199 -29.21 -3.64 -51.44
CA ASN A 199 -30.63 -3.56 -51.12
C ASN A 199 -30.85 -2.69 -49.87
N SER A 200 -31.15 -1.41 -50.08
CA SER A 200 -31.44 -0.46 -49.00
C SER A 200 -32.79 -0.79 -48.35
N SER A 201 -32.73 -1.46 -47.21
CA SER A 201 -33.72 -1.25 -46.16
C SER A 201 -33.06 -1.57 -44.83
N ASP A 202 -32.53 -0.52 -44.21
CA ASP A 202 -31.85 -0.51 -42.91
C ASP A 202 -32.63 -1.33 -41.87
N ARG A 203 -32.12 -2.51 -41.58
CA ARG A 203 -32.43 -3.25 -40.36
C ARG A 203 -31.10 -3.74 -39.79
N CYS A 204 -30.57 -3.00 -38.82
CA CYS A 204 -29.63 -3.57 -37.86
C CYS A 204 -30.38 -4.68 -37.13
N ILE A 205 -30.20 -5.92 -37.56
CA ILE A 205 -30.71 -7.09 -36.86
C ILE A 205 -29.84 -7.23 -35.61
N HIS A 206 -30.33 -6.75 -34.47
CA HIS A 206 -29.84 -7.20 -33.19
C HIS A 206 -30.06 -8.72 -33.14
N ILE A 207 -28.99 -9.49 -33.33
CA ILE A 207 -29.00 -10.93 -33.04
C ILE A 207 -29.07 -11.04 -31.52
N GLN A 208 -30.29 -10.96 -31.01
CA GLN A 208 -30.58 -11.24 -29.62
C GLN A 208 -30.48 -12.76 -29.44
N GLU A 209 -29.64 -13.13 -28.47
CA GLU A 209 -29.21 -14.46 -28.07
C GLU A 209 -30.31 -15.53 -28.13
N LEU A 210 -30.04 -16.60 -28.87
CA LEU A 210 -30.63 -17.93 -28.68
C LEU A 210 -29.46 -18.84 -28.29
N GLY A 211 -29.27 -19.03 -26.98
CA GLY A 211 -28.18 -19.84 -26.45
C GLY A 211 -28.22 -19.90 -24.94
N GLU A 212 -29.12 -20.75 -24.43
CA GLU A 212 -29.13 -21.31 -23.08
C GLU A 212 -27.79 -21.97 -22.70
#